data_AF-A0A6A5U2M8-F1
#
_entry.id   AF-A0A6A5U2M8-F1
#
_cell.length_a   1.000
_cell.length_b   1.000
_cell.length_c   1.000
_cell.angle_alpha   90.00
_cell.angle_beta   90.00
_cell.angle_gamma   90.00
#
_symmetry.space_group_name_H-M   'P 1'
#
loop_
_entity.id
_entity.type
_entity.pdbx_description
1 polymer ?
#
loop_
_entity_poly.entity_id
_entity_poly.type
_entity_poly.pdbx_seq_one_letter_code
_entity_poly.pdbx_strand_id
1 'polypeptide(L)'
;MSFDTYKDFTKYLATRTCPLCDTAFIKDKKDVEELFRSWQKGECNSQVKCPSCSKSTCIACFEKSGGNATETTVQAIRVKWCCSRGRLFMIWVTLCGFDQAYSSAKRREASTTSRAPCTEKRSGVGYDTGAYDGYRSYVGPLYDENAEETRRKAQKTERAADSFDGSIFALLARMLPSPDGNTNFDIDPPEVVTSMLMNSKILNKAAELLRNDSLDNASKRKNLYNELLGFLRTIGAHETALKKLMFSEHESFPDAVNLLTLSFDGTPRSASKTSTSSLADLLRNLNIQSNVMMKGALKNEKEFNNQDGRDLLWLCRKISDLSSYLLGENQNPTLATDYGIMEVSDDQIYPTYYYYKKAKALRESPFGRIKSLITEITTLKTGLSSGIYVKHGSSRLDVMKFIIVGPEVVCLSLLGTFDGEQWRPGQSTILQVLISIQAMIFCEDPANNIRPTTGENDVWFKNMSFNQSIHGHTIKLGMLDWMRKPPRLWKDVVDLHFKRNGNKILQTVEKWAAMKQKGVGMYTPGSSQEAANVKKLLPDLQKALEKYGATYTTRCDGDSTKSSYGSGVGYGRYGGAYERSRRGY
;
A
#
# COMPACT_ATOMS: atom_id res chain seq x y z
N MET A 1 29.52 13.88 26.45
CA MET A 1 29.46 13.93 24.98
C MET A 1 28.51 12.84 24.50
N SER A 2 27.23 13.20 24.40
CA SER A 2 26.28 12.56 23.50
C SER A 2 26.71 12.78 22.04
N PHE A 3 26.09 12.06 21.11
CA PHE A 3 26.10 12.41 19.70
C PHE A 3 24.65 12.66 19.30
N ASP A 4 24.42 13.72 18.53
CA ASP A 4 23.07 14.14 18.18
C ASP A 4 22.66 13.55 16.82
N THR A 5 23.61 13.46 15.88
CA THR A 5 23.38 12.87 14.55
C THR A 5 24.31 11.70 14.23
N TYR A 6 23.90 10.87 13.26
CA TYR A 6 24.78 9.83 12.70
C TYR A 6 26.09 10.41 12.13
N LYS A 7 26.07 11.65 11.61
CA LYS A 7 27.25 12.32 11.02
C LYS A 7 28.31 12.65 12.07
N ASP A 8 27.89 12.96 13.29
CA ASP A 8 28.83 13.29 14.38
C ASP A 8 29.48 12.02 14.93
N PHE A 9 28.73 10.93 14.96
CA PHE A 9 29.25 9.61 15.28
C PHE A 9 30.20 9.06 14.21
N THR A 10 29.90 9.21 12.91
CA THR A 10 30.80 8.74 11.84
C THR A 10 32.08 9.55 11.77
N LYS A 11 32.03 10.87 11.99
CA LYS A 11 33.24 11.69 12.23
C LYS A 11 34.05 11.16 13.42
N TYR A 12 33.40 10.87 14.55
CA TYR A 12 34.09 10.30 15.72
C TYR A 12 34.77 8.96 15.39
N LEU A 13 34.09 8.05 14.67
CA LEU A 13 34.66 6.78 14.21
C LEU A 13 35.85 6.96 13.28
N ALA A 14 35.80 7.92 12.35
CA ALA A 14 36.91 8.22 11.44
C ALA A 14 38.18 8.69 12.17
N THR A 15 38.06 9.26 13.39
CA THR A 15 39.22 9.60 14.24
C THR A 15 39.77 8.43 15.07
N ARG A 16 39.24 7.20 14.94
CA ARG A 16 39.67 6.05 15.76
C ARG A 16 40.80 5.27 15.07
N THR A 17 42.01 5.41 15.60
CA THR A 17 43.19 4.65 15.19
C THR A 17 43.57 3.58 16.23
N CYS A 18 44.35 2.59 15.81
CA CYS A 18 44.82 1.53 16.70
C CYS A 18 45.87 2.06 17.70
N PRO A 19 45.68 1.88 19.02
CA PRO A 19 46.59 2.43 20.05
C PRO A 19 47.98 1.78 20.10
N LEU A 20 48.33 0.87 19.18
CA LEU A 20 49.69 0.32 19.06
C LEU A 20 50.45 0.75 17.80
N CYS A 21 49.75 1.01 16.69
CA CYS A 21 50.38 1.23 15.38
C CYS A 21 49.71 2.35 14.56
N ASP A 22 48.87 3.16 15.23
CA ASP A 22 48.12 4.32 14.71
C ASP A 22 47.34 4.08 13.40
N THR A 23 47.11 2.81 13.05
CA THR A 23 46.38 2.45 11.84
C THR A 23 44.88 2.64 12.09
N ALA A 24 44.21 3.45 11.26
CA ALA A 24 42.76 3.62 11.28
C ALA A 24 42.03 2.26 11.24
N PHE A 25 41.02 2.08 12.10
CA PHE A 25 40.24 0.84 12.17
C PHE A 25 39.28 0.67 11.00
N ILE A 26 38.77 1.78 10.45
CA ILE A 26 37.82 1.82 9.33
C ILE A 26 38.32 2.92 8.39
N LYS A 27 38.57 2.57 7.14
CA LYS A 27 39.04 3.46 6.07
C LYS A 27 37.97 3.66 5.01
N ASP A 28 37.29 2.58 4.63
CA ASP A 28 36.24 2.61 3.61
C ASP A 28 35.00 1.78 3.99
N LYS A 29 34.03 1.71 3.08
CA LYS A 29 32.77 0.99 3.27
C LYS A 29 32.95 -0.54 3.34
N LYS A 30 33.97 -1.09 2.68
CA LYS A 30 34.24 -2.54 2.65
C LYS A 30 34.67 -3.03 4.02
N ASP A 31 35.44 -2.24 4.77
CA ASP A 31 35.80 -2.57 6.16
C ASP A 31 34.53 -2.84 7.01
N VAL A 32 33.49 -2.01 6.82
CA VAL A 32 32.19 -2.15 7.50
C VAL A 32 31.41 -3.38 7.00
N GLU A 33 31.39 -3.61 5.68
CA GLU A 33 30.76 -4.80 5.10
C GLU A 33 31.42 -6.11 5.54
N GLU A 34 32.76 -6.17 5.58
CA GLU A 34 33.51 -7.34 6.02
C GLU A 34 33.34 -7.61 7.50
N LEU A 35 33.34 -6.55 8.34
CA LEU A 35 33.03 -6.67 9.76
C LEU A 35 31.61 -7.24 9.98
N PHE A 36 30.59 -6.71 9.29
CA PHE A 36 29.24 -7.24 9.39
C PHE A 36 29.11 -8.69 8.90
N ARG A 37 29.77 -9.06 7.78
CA ARG A 37 29.84 -10.45 7.30
C ARG A 37 30.58 -11.37 8.28
N SER A 38 31.48 -10.86 9.10
CA SER A 38 32.11 -11.64 10.18
C SER A 38 31.11 -11.94 11.30
N TRP A 39 30.25 -10.99 11.66
CA TRP A 39 29.26 -11.15 12.74
C TRP A 39 28.17 -12.15 12.39
N GLN A 40 27.80 -12.26 11.10
CA GLN A 40 26.91 -13.30 10.59
C GLN A 40 27.41 -14.74 10.83
N LYS A 41 28.70 -14.93 11.18
CA LYS A 41 29.29 -16.25 11.46
C LYS A 41 29.20 -16.67 12.93
N GLY A 42 28.63 -15.85 13.81
CA GLY A 42 28.24 -16.25 15.16
C GLY A 42 28.64 -15.32 16.31
N GLU A 43 29.50 -14.32 16.10
CA GLU A 43 29.86 -13.36 17.17
C GLU A 43 29.78 -11.91 16.69
N CYS A 44 28.89 -11.15 17.29
CA CYS A 44 28.68 -9.72 17.07
C CYS A 44 29.22 -8.96 18.29
N ASN A 45 30.31 -8.20 18.15
CA ASN A 45 30.92 -7.55 19.31
C ASN A 45 31.50 -6.16 19.01
N SER A 46 31.71 -5.38 20.07
CA SER A 46 32.24 -4.01 20.00
C SER A 46 33.74 -3.91 19.70
N GLN A 47 34.43 -5.03 19.45
CA GLN A 47 35.86 -5.07 19.16
C GLN A 47 36.13 -5.07 17.65
N VAL A 48 37.23 -4.44 17.25
CA VAL A 48 37.72 -4.45 15.87
C VAL A 48 39.16 -4.94 15.87
N LYS A 49 39.46 -5.89 14.98
CA LYS A 49 40.82 -6.38 14.75
C LYS A 49 41.57 -5.38 13.88
N CYS A 50 42.68 -4.82 14.39
CA CYS A 50 43.51 -3.91 13.61
C CYS A 50 44.09 -4.62 12.36
N PRO A 51 43.97 -4.04 11.15
CA PRO A 51 44.46 -4.67 9.92
C PRO A 51 46.00 -4.74 9.84
N SER A 52 46.71 -3.85 10.53
CA SER A 52 48.19 -3.85 10.58
C SER A 52 48.72 -4.80 11.66
N CYS A 53 48.45 -4.55 12.95
CA CYS A 53 49.05 -5.31 14.05
C CYS A 53 48.21 -6.51 14.53
N SER A 54 47.07 -6.82 13.91
CA SER A 54 46.13 -7.90 14.30
C SER A 54 45.58 -7.86 15.74
N LYS A 55 45.88 -6.83 16.54
CA LYS A 55 45.32 -6.67 17.90
C LYS A 55 43.83 -6.34 17.83
N SER A 56 43.03 -7.08 18.61
CA SER A 56 41.61 -6.78 18.85
C SER A 56 41.47 -5.84 20.06
N THR A 57 40.69 -4.77 19.89
CA THR A 57 40.33 -3.80 20.95
C THR A 57 38.95 -3.22 20.66
N CYS A 58 38.24 -2.74 21.69
CA CYS A 58 37.04 -1.93 21.43
C CYS A 58 37.41 -0.65 20.67
N ILE A 59 36.69 -0.34 19.60
CA ILE A 59 36.91 0.88 18.79
C ILE A 59 36.67 2.19 19.56
N ALA A 60 35.95 2.12 20.69
CA ALA A 60 35.55 3.29 21.47
C ALA A 60 36.33 3.50 22.78
N CYS A 61 36.52 2.45 23.60
CA CYS A 61 37.25 2.54 24.87
C CYS A 61 38.65 1.91 24.86
N PHE A 62 39.04 1.24 23.77
CA PHE A 62 40.33 0.56 23.58
C PHE A 62 40.70 -0.56 24.56
N GLU A 63 39.88 -0.82 25.58
CA GLU A 63 40.10 -1.89 26.55
C GLU A 63 39.98 -3.30 25.93
N LYS A 64 40.77 -4.23 26.48
CA LYS A 64 40.63 -5.69 26.26
C LYS A 64 39.54 -6.27 27.16
N SER A 65 38.28 -5.86 26.96
CA SER A 65 37.08 -6.46 27.58
C SER A 65 37.24 -6.81 29.08
N GLY A 66 37.28 -5.79 29.94
CA GLY A 66 37.21 -5.96 31.39
C GLY A 66 35.89 -6.62 31.84
N GLY A 67 35.86 -7.11 33.09
CA GLY A 67 34.84 -8.03 33.62
C GLY A 67 33.38 -7.56 33.67
N ASN A 68 33.07 -6.34 33.22
CA ASN A 68 31.72 -5.75 33.22
C ASN A 68 31.08 -5.70 31.81
N ALA A 69 31.64 -6.42 30.82
CA ALA A 69 31.07 -6.47 29.48
C ALA A 69 29.69 -7.16 29.47
N THR A 70 28.67 -6.47 28.95
CA THR A 70 27.36 -7.10 28.73
C THR A 70 27.49 -8.14 27.63
N GLU A 71 27.07 -9.36 27.93
CA GLU A 71 27.10 -10.49 27.00
C GLU A 71 25.75 -11.18 26.98
N THR A 72 25.26 -11.52 25.79
CA THR A 72 24.03 -12.29 25.65
C THR A 72 23.99 -13.01 24.31
N THR A 73 23.13 -14.00 24.18
CA THR A 73 22.90 -14.71 22.91
C THR A 73 21.55 -14.27 22.34
N VAL A 74 21.54 -13.93 21.05
CA VAL A 74 20.33 -13.65 20.27
C VAL A 74 20.27 -14.69 19.16
N GLN A 75 19.27 -15.57 19.22
CA GLN A 75 19.17 -16.75 18.36
C GLN A 75 20.45 -17.62 18.45
N ALA A 76 21.32 -17.56 17.42
CA ALA A 76 22.61 -18.27 17.39
C ALA A 76 23.83 -17.33 17.41
N ILE A 77 23.63 -16.02 17.57
CA ILE A 77 24.70 -15.01 17.55
C ILE A 77 24.99 -14.54 18.97
N ARG A 78 26.24 -14.67 19.40
CA ARG A 78 26.75 -14.12 20.67
C ARG A 78 26.98 -12.63 20.50
N VAL A 79 26.30 -11.81 21.29
CA VAL A 79 26.33 -10.34 21.24
C VAL A 79 27.07 -9.81 22.47
N LYS A 80 28.13 -9.01 22.28
CA LYS A 80 28.98 -8.53 23.38
C LYS A 80 29.47 -7.08 23.23
N TRP A 81 29.14 -6.23 24.20
CA TRP A 81 29.64 -4.86 24.28
C TRP A 81 30.21 -4.51 25.66
N CYS A 82 31.17 -3.59 25.69
CA CYS A 82 31.87 -3.16 26.91
C CYS A 82 31.58 -1.71 27.32
N CYS A 83 31.02 -0.87 26.44
CA CYS A 83 30.64 0.50 26.74
C CYS A 83 29.54 1.00 25.81
N SER A 84 28.84 2.08 26.18
CA SER A 84 27.72 2.65 25.40
C SER A 84 28.11 3.07 23.99
N ARG A 85 29.34 3.58 23.79
CA ARG A 85 29.86 3.90 22.45
C ARG A 85 30.17 2.65 21.62
N GLY A 86 30.57 1.55 22.26
CA GLY A 86 30.70 0.25 21.62
C GLY A 86 29.34 -0.34 21.20
N ARG A 87 28.30 -0.14 22.02
CA ARG A 87 26.91 -0.48 21.69
C ARG A 87 26.39 0.33 20.50
N LEU A 88 26.62 1.65 20.47
CA LEU A 88 26.33 2.51 19.31
C LEU A 88 27.04 2.04 18.03
N PHE A 89 28.31 1.67 18.14
CA PHE A 89 29.08 1.15 17.01
C PHE A 89 28.44 -0.12 16.44
N MET A 90 28.03 -1.06 17.29
CA MET A 90 27.36 -2.29 16.86
C MET A 90 26.03 -2.01 16.17
N ILE A 91 25.19 -1.11 16.73
CA ILE A 91 23.94 -0.66 16.08
C ILE A 91 24.24 -0.11 14.67
N TRP A 92 25.21 0.80 14.55
CA TRP A 92 25.56 1.43 13.28
C TRP A 92 26.06 0.43 12.22
N VAL A 93 26.96 -0.49 12.58
CA VAL A 93 27.44 -1.54 11.65
C VAL A 93 26.31 -2.48 11.23
N THR A 94 25.45 -2.90 12.16
CA THR A 94 24.30 -3.76 11.86
C THR A 94 23.31 -3.08 10.91
N LEU A 95 23.00 -1.80 11.13
CA LEU A 95 22.16 -1.02 10.22
C LEU A 95 22.82 -0.85 8.85
N CYS A 96 24.11 -0.53 8.78
CA CYS A 96 24.84 -0.39 7.52
C CYS A 96 24.89 -1.70 6.71
N GLY A 97 25.10 -2.83 7.37
CA GLY A 97 25.13 -4.15 6.75
C GLY A 97 23.75 -4.59 6.24
N PHE A 98 22.70 -4.34 7.02
CA PHE A 98 21.31 -4.56 6.60
C PHE A 98 20.95 -3.69 5.38
N ASP A 99 21.23 -2.39 5.46
CA ASP A 99 20.98 -1.41 4.43
C ASP A 99 21.57 -1.81 3.08
N GLN A 100 22.82 -2.28 3.09
CA GLN A 100 23.51 -2.72 1.87
C GLN A 100 22.90 -4.00 1.28
N ALA A 101 22.46 -4.94 2.13
CA ALA A 101 21.74 -6.14 1.70
C ALA A 101 20.37 -5.78 1.08
N TYR A 102 19.59 -4.94 1.76
CA TYR A 102 18.29 -4.43 1.31
C TYR A 102 18.41 -3.70 -0.05
N SER A 103 19.31 -2.71 -0.15
CA SER A 103 19.58 -1.96 -1.39
C SER A 103 20.00 -2.88 -2.54
N SER A 104 20.67 -3.98 -2.25
CA SER A 104 21.11 -4.96 -3.25
C SER A 104 20.00 -5.93 -3.67
N ALA A 105 19.08 -6.28 -2.76
CA ALA A 105 17.86 -7.02 -3.10
C ALA A 105 16.94 -6.19 -4.01
N LYS A 106 16.63 -4.94 -3.65
CA LYS A 106 15.80 -4.04 -4.46
C LYS A 106 16.34 -3.79 -5.87
N ARG A 107 17.67 -3.62 -6.01
CA ARG A 107 18.33 -3.53 -7.33
C ARG A 107 18.16 -4.81 -8.15
N ARG A 108 18.21 -5.99 -7.53
CA ARG A 108 17.98 -7.27 -8.22
C ARG A 108 16.52 -7.41 -8.65
N GLU A 109 15.57 -7.10 -7.78
CA GLU A 109 14.13 -7.06 -8.10
C GLU A 109 13.86 -6.18 -9.33
N ALA A 110 14.29 -4.90 -9.29
CA ALA A 110 14.16 -3.97 -10.41
C ALA A 110 14.82 -4.44 -11.71
N SER A 111 16.01 -5.08 -11.62
CA SER A 111 16.70 -5.66 -12.78
C SER A 111 15.99 -6.89 -13.37
N THR A 112 15.15 -7.57 -12.58
CA THR A 112 14.38 -8.73 -13.02
C THR A 112 13.12 -8.27 -13.75
N THR A 113 12.42 -7.27 -13.21
CA THR A 113 11.25 -6.62 -13.85
C THR A 113 11.61 -6.00 -15.20
N SER A 114 12.80 -5.39 -15.32
CA SER A 114 13.29 -4.80 -16.57
C SER A 114 13.95 -5.79 -17.54
N ARG A 115 14.12 -7.06 -17.13
CA ARG A 115 14.58 -8.18 -17.99
C ARG A 115 13.46 -9.09 -18.47
N ALA A 116 12.20 -8.78 -18.19
CA ALA A 116 11.07 -9.38 -18.88
C ALA A 116 11.26 -9.16 -20.39
N PRO A 117 11.43 -10.22 -21.22
CA PRO A 117 11.73 -10.00 -22.62
C PRO A 117 10.54 -9.32 -23.31
N CYS A 118 10.78 -8.16 -23.92
CA CYS A 118 10.07 -7.80 -25.15
C CYS A 118 10.49 -8.79 -26.23
N THR A 119 10.00 -10.04 -26.16
CA THR A 119 9.93 -10.86 -27.36
C THR A 119 8.94 -10.19 -28.29
N GLU A 120 9.46 -9.55 -29.33
CA GLU A 120 8.74 -9.30 -30.57
C GLU A 120 8.36 -10.63 -31.22
N LYS A 121 7.47 -11.40 -30.58
CA LYS A 121 6.59 -12.27 -31.34
C LYS A 121 5.63 -11.34 -32.06
N ARG A 122 5.99 -10.99 -33.29
CA ARG A 122 5.04 -10.56 -34.32
C ARG A 122 4.00 -11.68 -34.48
N SER A 123 2.96 -11.68 -33.66
CA SER A 123 1.74 -12.44 -33.93
C SER A 123 0.99 -11.72 -35.04
N GLY A 124 1.55 -11.78 -36.26
CA GLY A 124 0.79 -11.47 -37.45
C GLY A 124 -0.38 -12.43 -37.50
N VAL A 125 -1.60 -11.91 -37.41
CA VAL A 125 -2.82 -12.70 -37.49
C VAL A 125 -3.00 -13.08 -38.96
N GLY A 126 -2.36 -14.19 -39.34
CA GLY A 126 -2.56 -14.81 -40.64
C GLY A 126 -3.97 -15.40 -40.68
N TYR A 127 -4.82 -14.83 -41.52
CA TYR A 127 -6.02 -15.51 -41.98
C TYR A 127 -5.54 -16.69 -42.84
N ASP A 128 -5.69 -17.91 -42.34
CA ASP A 128 -5.66 -19.09 -43.20
C ASP A 128 -7.07 -19.70 -43.25
N THR A 129 -7.45 -20.09 -44.46
CA THR A 129 -8.82 -20.40 -44.84
C THR A 129 -9.02 -21.90 -44.99
N GLY A 130 -9.96 -22.46 -44.22
CA GLY A 130 -10.76 -23.58 -44.70
C GLY A 130 -10.74 -24.86 -43.87
N ALA A 131 -11.69 -25.73 -44.27
CA ALA A 131 -11.90 -27.12 -43.90
C ALA A 131 -12.43 -27.44 -42.49
N TYR A 132 -13.63 -28.02 -42.49
CA TYR A 132 -14.15 -28.92 -41.46
C TYR A 132 -13.16 -30.06 -41.17
N ASP A 133 -12.96 -30.41 -39.89
CA ASP A 133 -13.35 -31.73 -39.38
C ASP A 133 -13.52 -31.71 -37.84
N GLY A 134 -14.18 -32.73 -37.29
CA GLY A 134 -14.58 -32.83 -35.88
C GLY A 134 -13.55 -33.45 -34.93
N TYR A 135 -14.02 -33.73 -33.71
CA TYR A 135 -13.30 -34.41 -32.62
C TYR A 135 -12.01 -33.75 -32.13
N ARG A 136 -12.12 -32.96 -31.05
CA ARG A 136 -10.98 -32.68 -30.15
C ARG A 136 -11.27 -33.20 -28.75
N SER A 137 -10.48 -34.20 -28.35
CA SER A 137 -10.61 -34.90 -27.07
C SER A 137 -10.37 -33.98 -25.87
N TYR A 138 -11.05 -34.28 -24.75
CA TYR A 138 -10.74 -33.71 -23.43
C TYR A 138 -9.33 -34.17 -23.01
N VAL A 139 -8.34 -33.26 -23.10
CA VAL A 139 -7.05 -33.44 -22.44
C VAL A 139 -7.12 -32.73 -21.09
N GLY A 140 -7.00 -33.51 -20.01
CA GLY A 140 -6.99 -32.99 -18.64
C GLY A 140 -5.76 -32.11 -18.33
N PRO A 141 -5.73 -31.46 -17.16
CA PRO A 141 -4.64 -30.56 -16.81
C PRO A 141 -3.32 -31.32 -16.67
N LEU A 142 -2.39 -31.05 -17.60
CA LEU A 142 -1.00 -31.46 -17.47
C LEU A 142 -0.36 -30.69 -16.30
N TYR A 143 0.24 -31.42 -15.37
CA TYR A 143 0.97 -30.85 -14.24
C TYR A 143 2.30 -30.27 -14.74
N ASP A 144 2.47 -28.95 -14.68
CA ASP A 144 3.73 -28.29 -15.05
C ASP A 144 4.73 -28.34 -13.88
N GLU A 145 5.66 -29.29 -13.95
CA GLU A 145 6.71 -29.48 -12.95
C GLU A 145 7.65 -28.26 -12.82
N ASN A 146 7.84 -27.49 -13.91
CA ASN A 146 8.70 -26.30 -13.88
C ASN A 146 8.11 -25.18 -13.02
N ALA A 147 6.78 -25.04 -13.01
CA ALA A 147 6.08 -24.06 -12.19
C ALA A 147 6.23 -24.38 -10.69
N GLU A 148 6.18 -25.66 -10.30
CA GLU A 148 6.33 -26.09 -8.92
C GLU A 148 7.79 -25.98 -8.44
N GLU A 149 8.78 -26.34 -9.26
CA GLU A 149 10.19 -26.11 -8.90
C GLU A 149 10.50 -24.61 -8.76
N THR A 150 9.95 -23.77 -9.63
CA THR A 150 10.08 -22.31 -9.56
C THR A 150 9.46 -21.75 -8.28
N ARG A 151 8.27 -22.23 -7.88
CA ARG A 151 7.64 -21.87 -6.58
C ARG A 151 8.50 -22.28 -5.39
N ARG A 152 9.07 -23.49 -5.39
CA ARG A 152 9.96 -23.96 -4.32
C ARG A 152 11.24 -23.13 -4.23
N LYS A 153 11.84 -22.76 -5.36
CA LYS A 153 13.00 -21.84 -5.43
C LYS A 153 12.66 -20.45 -4.87
N ALA A 154 11.49 -19.91 -5.22
CA ALA A 154 10.99 -18.64 -4.70
C ALA A 154 10.77 -18.70 -3.16
N GLN A 155 10.03 -19.70 -2.67
CA GLN A 155 9.78 -19.90 -1.24
C GLN A 155 11.07 -20.11 -0.44
N LYS A 156 12.06 -20.82 -0.98
CA LYS A 156 13.37 -21.00 -0.32
C LYS A 156 14.13 -19.68 -0.21
N THR A 157 14.09 -18.86 -1.25
CA THR A 157 14.68 -17.52 -1.24
C THR A 157 13.97 -16.59 -0.25
N GLU A 158 12.64 -16.59 -0.24
CA GLU A 158 11.81 -15.84 0.71
C GLU A 158 12.14 -16.23 2.16
N ARG A 159 12.14 -17.53 2.50
CA ARG A 159 12.48 -18.01 3.85
C ARG A 159 13.90 -17.66 4.27
N ALA A 160 14.85 -17.62 3.34
CA ALA A 160 16.23 -17.20 3.62
C ALA A 160 16.31 -15.69 3.91
N ALA A 161 15.58 -14.88 3.16
CA ALA A 161 15.44 -13.45 3.42
C ALA A 161 14.73 -13.19 4.77
N ASP A 162 13.64 -13.89 5.06
CA ASP A 162 12.92 -13.79 6.34
C ASP A 162 13.78 -14.14 7.54
N SER A 163 14.60 -15.18 7.43
CA SER A 163 15.56 -15.57 8.47
C SER A 163 16.61 -14.47 8.69
N PHE A 164 17.14 -13.90 7.61
CA PHE A 164 18.07 -12.77 7.68
C PHE A 164 17.40 -11.53 8.32
N ASP A 165 16.29 -11.06 7.77
CA ASP A 165 15.56 -9.88 8.26
C ASP A 165 15.16 -10.05 9.74
N GLY A 166 14.64 -11.23 10.11
CA GLY A 166 14.29 -11.57 11.48
C GLY A 166 15.49 -11.56 12.42
N SER A 167 16.64 -12.10 12.00
CA SER A 167 17.88 -12.04 12.79
C SER A 167 18.36 -10.61 13.05
N ILE A 168 18.16 -9.71 12.07
CA ILE A 168 18.52 -8.29 12.21
C ILE A 168 17.55 -7.55 13.12
N PHE A 169 16.24 -7.77 13.00
CA PHE A 169 15.26 -7.23 13.95
C PHE A 169 15.55 -7.71 15.38
N ALA A 170 15.85 -9.00 15.58
CA ALA A 170 16.21 -9.56 16.88
C ALA A 170 17.49 -8.94 17.48
N LEU A 171 18.54 -8.79 16.66
CA LEU A 171 19.79 -8.14 17.07
C LEU A 171 19.56 -6.66 17.44
N LEU A 172 18.83 -5.92 16.62
CA LEU A 172 18.52 -4.52 16.88
C LEU A 172 17.62 -4.36 18.11
N ALA A 173 16.57 -5.17 18.26
CA ALA A 173 15.69 -5.16 19.44
C ALA A 173 16.45 -5.41 20.76
N ARG A 174 17.58 -6.14 20.70
CA ARG A 174 18.47 -6.35 21.86
C ARG A 174 19.49 -5.23 22.07
N MET A 175 20.03 -4.64 20.99
CA MET A 175 21.07 -3.61 21.07
C MET A 175 20.53 -2.20 21.25
N LEU A 176 19.30 -1.93 20.80
CA LEU A 176 18.63 -0.66 21.04
C LEU A 176 18.33 -0.46 22.55
N PRO A 177 18.14 0.79 23.00
CA PRO A 177 17.71 1.11 24.36
C PRO A 177 16.50 0.27 24.79
N SER A 178 16.57 -0.34 25.97
CA SER A 178 15.52 -1.22 26.51
C SER A 178 14.83 -0.57 27.71
N PRO A 179 13.48 -0.62 27.83
CA PRO A 179 12.78 -0.11 29.01
C PRO A 179 13.16 -0.87 30.30
N ASP A 180 13.58 -2.13 30.18
CA ASP A 180 14.05 -2.96 31.30
C ASP A 180 15.55 -2.75 31.61
N GLY A 181 16.20 -1.80 30.94
CA GLY A 181 17.64 -1.56 31.03
C GLY A 181 18.02 -0.51 32.08
N ASN A 182 18.86 -0.89 33.04
CA ASN A 182 19.32 0.01 34.11
C ASN A 182 20.56 0.85 33.75
N THR A 183 20.98 0.92 32.47
CA THR A 183 22.15 1.73 32.08
C THR A 183 21.73 3.13 31.65
N ASN A 184 22.62 4.13 31.78
CA ASN A 184 22.33 5.48 31.27
C ASN A 184 21.99 5.51 29.77
N PHE A 185 22.44 4.53 28.98
CA PHE A 185 22.11 4.43 27.55
C PHE A 185 20.67 3.94 27.31
N ASP A 186 20.12 3.22 28.28
CA ASP A 186 18.73 2.74 28.26
C ASP A 186 17.79 3.78 28.87
N ILE A 187 18.17 4.41 29.98
CA ILE A 187 17.35 5.43 30.66
C ILE A 187 17.26 6.74 29.85
N ASP A 188 18.39 7.21 29.31
CA ASP A 188 18.48 8.44 28.50
C ASP A 188 19.12 8.11 27.13
N PRO A 189 18.30 7.63 26.16
CA PRO A 189 18.81 7.11 24.90
C PRO A 189 19.40 8.22 24.00
N PRO A 190 20.67 8.11 23.56
CA PRO A 190 21.30 9.15 22.74
C PRO A 190 20.53 9.43 21.43
N GLU A 191 20.31 10.71 21.11
CA GLU A 191 19.56 11.12 19.89
C GLU A 191 20.10 10.51 18.60
N VAL A 192 21.42 10.28 18.52
CA VAL A 192 22.06 9.56 17.41
C VAL A 192 21.40 8.21 17.07
N VAL A 193 20.84 7.48 18.05
CA VAL A 193 20.13 6.21 17.78
C VAL A 193 18.92 6.45 16.89
N THR A 194 18.13 7.46 17.22
CA THR A 194 16.98 7.89 16.40
C THR A 194 17.45 8.41 15.04
N SER A 195 18.55 9.17 15.01
CA SER A 195 19.16 9.67 13.77
C SER A 195 19.61 8.54 12.83
N MET A 196 20.21 7.47 13.36
CA MET A 196 20.64 6.30 12.59
C MET A 196 19.46 5.51 12.04
N LEU A 197 18.44 5.24 12.87
CA LEU A 197 17.25 4.50 12.45
C LEU A 197 16.49 5.24 11.34
N MET A 198 16.31 6.56 11.47
CA MET A 198 15.66 7.42 10.46
C MET A 198 16.38 7.41 9.10
N ASN A 199 17.70 7.23 9.09
CA ASN A 199 18.50 7.25 7.87
C ASN A 199 18.85 5.84 7.35
N SER A 200 18.30 4.80 7.98
CA SER A 200 18.45 3.39 7.59
C SER A 200 17.21 2.87 6.86
N LYS A 201 17.41 1.85 6.02
CA LYS A 201 16.35 1.10 5.34
C LYS A 201 15.58 0.14 6.27
N ILE A 202 15.97 -0.01 7.54
CA ILE A 202 15.25 -0.89 8.48
C ILE A 202 13.79 -0.47 8.67
N LEU A 203 13.52 0.84 8.70
CA LEU A 203 12.15 1.38 8.79
C LEU A 203 11.38 1.19 7.48
N ASN A 204 12.05 1.29 6.32
CA ASN A 204 11.45 0.93 5.04
C ASN A 204 11.01 -0.54 5.04
N LYS A 205 11.85 -1.46 5.50
CA LYS A 205 11.50 -2.88 5.60
C LYS A 205 10.36 -3.13 6.59
N ALA A 206 10.36 -2.46 7.74
CA ALA A 206 9.26 -2.53 8.69
C ALA A 206 7.94 -2.05 8.05
N ALA A 207 7.97 -0.94 7.30
CA ALA A 207 6.81 -0.44 6.55
C ALA A 207 6.36 -1.41 5.45
N GLU A 208 7.27 -2.06 4.71
CA GLU A 208 6.92 -3.08 3.72
C GLU A 208 6.21 -4.29 4.34
N LEU A 209 6.62 -4.71 5.54
CA LEU A 209 5.99 -5.82 6.26
C LEU A 209 4.65 -5.42 6.87
N LEU A 210 4.53 -4.25 7.50
CA LEU A 210 3.26 -3.77 8.06
C LEU A 210 2.22 -3.42 6.98
N ARG A 211 2.64 -3.02 5.78
CA ARG A 211 1.77 -2.76 4.61
C ARG A 211 1.28 -4.05 3.93
N ASN A 212 1.81 -5.22 4.30
CA ASN A 212 1.35 -6.48 3.73
C ASN A 212 -0.01 -6.86 4.36
N ASP A 213 -1.10 -6.34 3.77
CA ASP A 213 -2.51 -6.47 4.20
C ASP A 213 -3.09 -7.91 4.16
N SER A 214 -2.23 -8.93 4.26
CA SER A 214 -2.59 -10.34 4.32
C SER A 214 -2.10 -10.97 5.62
N LEU A 215 -2.97 -10.97 6.64
CA LEU A 215 -2.73 -11.69 7.89
C LEU A 215 -2.44 -13.19 7.68
N ASP A 216 -2.98 -13.81 6.61
CA ASP A 216 -2.71 -15.19 6.21
C ASP A 216 -1.30 -15.40 5.61
N ASN A 217 -0.67 -14.37 5.04
CA ASN A 217 0.75 -14.38 4.67
C ASN A 217 1.61 -14.15 5.92
N ALA A 218 1.25 -13.15 6.72
CA ALA A 218 1.97 -12.78 7.93
C ALA A 218 2.05 -13.93 8.96
N SER A 219 0.96 -14.69 9.16
CA SER A 219 0.92 -15.85 10.06
C SER A 219 1.82 -17.00 9.61
N LYS A 220 1.95 -17.24 8.30
CA LYS A 220 2.93 -18.21 7.75
C LYS A 220 4.38 -17.79 7.99
N ARG A 221 4.62 -16.48 8.14
CA ARG A 221 5.92 -15.86 8.43
C ARG A 221 6.06 -15.46 9.90
N LYS A 222 5.37 -16.16 10.81
CA LYS A 222 5.25 -15.80 12.24
C LYS A 222 6.55 -15.43 12.95
N ASN A 223 7.67 -16.10 12.63
CA ASN A 223 8.97 -15.80 13.24
C ASN A 223 9.46 -14.40 12.85
N LEU A 224 9.36 -14.01 11.57
CA LEU A 224 9.74 -12.69 11.11
C LEU A 224 8.87 -11.60 11.74
N TYR A 225 7.55 -11.82 11.81
CA TYR A 225 6.63 -10.88 12.44
C TYR A 225 6.82 -10.80 13.96
N ASN A 226 7.22 -11.89 14.64
CA ASN A 226 7.58 -11.85 16.05
C ASN A 226 8.75 -10.89 16.31
N GLU A 227 9.84 -11.03 15.54
CA GLU A 227 11.02 -10.16 15.71
C GLU A 227 10.72 -8.72 15.29
N LEU A 228 9.92 -8.50 14.23
CA LEU A 228 9.44 -7.17 13.82
C LEU A 228 8.64 -6.49 14.94
N LEU A 229 7.64 -7.17 15.51
CA LEU A 229 6.80 -6.62 16.57
C LEU A 229 7.61 -6.37 17.86
N GLY A 230 8.60 -7.22 18.14
CA GLY A 230 9.58 -7.01 19.21
C GLY A 230 10.43 -5.75 18.99
N PHE A 231 10.99 -5.59 17.79
CA PHE A 231 11.76 -4.40 17.39
C PHE A 231 10.94 -3.10 17.48
N LEU A 232 9.69 -3.11 17.00
CA LEU A 232 8.78 -1.97 17.12
C LEU A 232 8.45 -1.65 18.59
N ARG A 233 8.30 -2.68 19.44
CA ARG A 233 8.11 -2.49 20.89
C ARG A 233 9.33 -1.82 21.53
N THR A 234 10.54 -2.24 21.19
CA THR A 234 11.78 -1.61 21.70
C THR A 234 11.91 -0.16 21.23
N ILE A 235 11.64 0.13 19.94
CA ILE A 235 11.67 1.51 19.41
C ILE A 235 10.65 2.41 20.13
N GLY A 236 9.46 1.89 20.41
CA GLY A 236 8.38 2.62 21.04
C GLY A 236 8.51 2.81 22.56
N ALA A 237 9.52 2.22 23.20
CA ALA A 237 9.73 2.31 24.64
C ALA A 237 10.08 3.73 25.14
N HIS A 238 10.63 4.58 24.27
CA HIS A 238 11.06 5.94 24.62
C HIS A 238 10.25 6.98 23.85
N GLU A 239 9.60 7.90 24.56
CA GLU A 239 8.64 8.86 23.99
C GLU A 239 9.22 9.71 22.84
N THR A 240 10.46 10.19 22.97
CA THR A 240 11.15 10.99 21.94
C THR A 240 11.44 10.19 20.67
N ALA A 241 11.81 8.91 20.82
CA ALA A 241 12.06 8.00 19.72
C ALA A 241 10.74 7.57 19.06
N LEU A 242 9.72 7.25 19.86
CA LEU A 242 8.36 6.91 19.43
C LEU A 242 7.74 7.99 18.55
N LYS A 243 7.70 9.25 19.02
CA LYS A 243 7.11 10.38 18.28
C LYS A 243 7.79 10.62 16.95
N LYS A 244 9.12 10.51 16.89
CA LYS A 244 9.89 10.62 15.65
C LYS A 244 9.63 9.39 14.77
N LEU A 245 10.00 8.19 15.20
CA LEU A 245 10.10 6.98 14.37
C LEU A 245 8.75 6.36 13.98
N MET A 246 7.71 6.45 14.83
CA MET A 246 6.41 5.80 14.55
C MET A 246 5.38 6.75 13.94
N PHE A 247 5.35 8.01 14.37
CA PHE A 247 4.26 8.94 14.05
C PHE A 247 4.58 9.96 12.95
N SER A 248 5.86 10.21 12.59
CA SER A 248 6.15 11.05 11.43
C SER A 248 5.87 10.30 10.12
N GLU A 249 5.53 11.03 9.07
CA GLU A 249 5.64 10.48 7.71
C GLU A 249 7.08 10.04 7.46
N HIS A 250 7.27 8.84 6.91
CA HIS A 250 8.61 8.28 6.69
C HIS A 250 9.14 8.78 5.35
N GLU A 251 9.86 9.92 5.39
CA GLU A 251 10.59 10.45 4.26
C GLU A 251 11.81 9.58 3.95
N SER A 252 11.66 8.61 3.05
CA SER A 252 12.77 7.72 2.69
C SER A 252 13.54 8.21 1.46
N PHE A 253 14.88 8.17 1.54
CA PHE A 253 15.74 8.35 0.36
C PHE A 253 15.58 7.18 -0.63
N PRO A 254 15.96 7.34 -1.91
CA PRO A 254 15.95 6.25 -2.90
C PRO A 254 16.76 5.02 -2.44
N ASP A 255 16.45 3.83 -2.93
CA ASP A 255 17.09 2.57 -2.47
C ASP A 255 18.62 2.53 -2.60
N ALA A 256 19.19 3.28 -3.55
CA ALA A 256 20.64 3.42 -3.72
C ALA A 256 21.33 4.25 -2.61
N VAL A 257 20.56 5.04 -1.84
CA VAL A 257 21.05 5.93 -0.78
C VAL A 257 20.60 5.38 0.57
N ASN A 258 21.55 4.96 1.38
CA ASN A 258 21.38 4.24 2.63
C ASN A 258 22.38 4.72 3.71
N LEU A 259 22.25 4.29 4.96
CA LEU A 259 23.05 4.78 6.09
C LEU A 259 24.56 4.66 5.83
N LEU A 260 25.01 3.58 5.19
CA LEU A 260 26.42 3.38 4.84
C LEU A 260 26.90 4.42 3.81
N THR A 261 26.15 4.65 2.74
CA THR A 261 26.49 5.71 1.76
C THR A 261 26.44 7.10 2.39
N LEU A 262 25.42 7.41 3.21
CA LEU A 262 25.30 8.69 3.91
C LEU A 262 26.43 8.94 4.92
N SER A 263 26.97 7.87 5.51
CA SER A 263 28.07 7.93 6.48
C SER A 263 29.43 8.28 5.86
N PHE A 264 29.67 7.89 4.59
CA PHE A 264 30.95 8.06 3.90
C PHE A 264 30.91 9.09 2.75
N ASP A 265 29.86 9.10 1.93
CA ASP A 265 29.72 10.00 0.77
C ASP A 265 28.96 11.29 1.10
N GLY A 266 28.24 11.31 2.23
CA GLY A 266 27.31 12.36 2.59
C GLY A 266 25.97 12.29 1.82
N THR A 267 25.21 13.38 1.86
CA THR A 267 23.86 13.45 1.28
C THR A 267 23.93 13.86 -0.21
N PRO A 268 23.44 13.04 -1.17
CA PRO A 268 23.54 13.37 -2.59
C PRO A 268 22.68 14.59 -2.99
N ARG A 269 23.23 15.47 -3.83
CA ARG A 269 22.58 16.73 -4.27
C ARG A 269 21.25 16.56 -5.02
N SER A 270 20.97 15.37 -5.55
CA SER A 270 19.79 15.08 -6.39
C SER A 270 18.78 14.11 -5.75
N ALA A 271 18.99 13.70 -4.51
CA ALA A 271 18.13 12.71 -3.86
C ALA A 271 16.88 13.38 -3.25
N SER A 272 15.78 13.44 -4.00
CA SER A 272 14.47 13.69 -3.40
C SER A 272 14.08 12.50 -2.52
N LYS A 273 13.48 12.79 -1.36
CA LYS A 273 12.87 11.76 -0.52
C LYS A 273 11.43 11.54 -0.96
N THR A 274 10.94 10.31 -0.81
CA THR A 274 9.53 9.98 -1.01
C THR A 274 8.86 9.85 0.35
N SER A 275 7.80 10.63 0.60
CA SER A 275 6.98 10.44 1.79
C SER A 275 6.17 9.14 1.68
N THR A 276 6.03 8.45 2.81
CA THR A 276 5.18 7.27 2.96
C THR A 276 4.42 7.33 4.29
N SER A 277 3.26 6.68 4.35
CA SER A 277 2.42 6.60 5.56
C SER A 277 3.22 6.20 6.79
N SER A 278 2.89 6.79 7.94
CA SER A 278 3.59 6.53 9.20
C SER A 278 3.50 5.04 9.60
N LEU A 279 4.51 4.55 10.34
CA LEU A 279 4.46 3.18 10.88
C LEU A 279 3.29 3.00 11.86
N ALA A 280 2.87 4.06 12.54
CA ALA A 280 1.67 4.09 13.39
C ALA A 280 0.39 3.84 12.59
N ASP A 281 0.23 4.43 11.40
CA ASP A 281 -0.96 4.21 10.55
C ASP A 281 -0.97 2.81 9.95
N LEU A 282 0.19 2.30 9.51
CA LEU A 282 0.32 0.93 9.01
C LEU A 282 0.01 -0.09 10.12
N LEU A 283 0.52 0.12 11.34
CA LEU A 283 0.21 -0.72 12.49
C LEU A 283 -1.27 -0.62 12.90
N ARG A 284 -1.86 0.58 12.85
CA ARG A 284 -3.30 0.81 13.11
C ARG A 284 -4.17 0.04 12.12
N ASN A 285 -3.86 0.08 10.83
CA ASN A 285 -4.57 -0.68 9.80
C ASN A 285 -4.45 -2.19 10.06
N LEU A 286 -3.24 -2.69 10.33
CA LEU A 286 -3.02 -4.11 10.64
C LEU A 286 -3.72 -4.55 11.94
N ASN A 287 -3.88 -3.65 12.92
CA ASN A 287 -4.66 -3.91 14.13
C ASN A 287 -6.18 -3.92 13.87
N ILE A 288 -6.71 -2.99 13.05
CA ILE A 288 -8.11 -3.04 12.59
C ILE A 288 -8.41 -4.41 11.96
N GLN A 289 -7.52 -4.88 11.09
CA GLN A 289 -7.61 -6.22 10.50
C GLN A 289 -7.60 -7.33 11.56
N SER A 290 -6.63 -7.28 12.49
CA SER A 290 -6.46 -8.27 13.56
C SER A 290 -7.70 -8.38 14.45
N ASN A 291 -8.31 -7.26 14.81
CA ASN A 291 -9.52 -7.23 15.65
C ASN A 291 -10.75 -7.78 14.93
N VAL A 292 -10.89 -7.51 13.63
CA VAL A 292 -11.96 -8.09 12.78
C VAL A 292 -11.79 -9.61 12.67
N MET A 293 -10.56 -10.08 12.44
CA MET A 293 -10.22 -11.50 12.38
C MET A 293 -10.53 -12.22 13.70
N MET A 294 -10.13 -11.64 14.84
CA MET A 294 -10.42 -12.21 16.17
C MET A 294 -11.93 -12.24 16.48
N LYS A 295 -12.68 -11.16 16.19
CA LYS A 295 -14.15 -11.13 16.33
C LYS A 295 -14.83 -12.18 15.44
N GLY A 296 -14.33 -12.37 14.21
CA GLY A 296 -14.81 -13.38 13.29
C GLY A 296 -14.55 -14.81 13.77
N ALA A 297 -13.38 -15.07 14.36
CA ALA A 297 -13.00 -16.37 14.89
C ALA A 297 -13.81 -16.78 16.14
N LEU A 298 -14.11 -15.84 17.05
CA LEU A 298 -14.98 -16.10 18.21
C LEU A 298 -16.39 -16.58 17.80
N LYS A 299 -16.94 -16.05 16.70
CA LYS A 299 -18.22 -16.52 16.14
C LYS A 299 -18.12 -17.89 15.45
N ASN A 300 -16.91 -18.40 15.15
CA ASN A 300 -16.68 -19.51 14.21
C ASN A 300 -15.51 -20.43 14.64
N GLU A 301 -15.37 -20.75 15.93
CA GLU A 301 -14.19 -21.40 16.50
C GLU A 301 -13.68 -22.65 15.73
N LYS A 302 -14.61 -23.46 15.20
CA LYS A 302 -14.29 -24.67 14.43
C LYS A 302 -13.38 -24.40 13.22
N GLU A 303 -13.54 -23.25 12.55
CA GLU A 303 -12.75 -22.83 11.38
C GLU A 303 -11.29 -22.45 11.74
N PHE A 304 -11.01 -22.18 13.02
CA PHE A 304 -9.72 -21.67 13.51
C PHE A 304 -9.00 -22.64 14.47
N ASN A 305 -9.57 -23.81 14.76
CA ASN A 305 -8.98 -24.81 15.68
C ASN A 305 -7.85 -25.67 15.04
N ASN A 306 -7.38 -25.31 13.85
CA ASN A 306 -6.18 -25.90 13.24
C ASN A 306 -4.92 -25.10 13.63
N GLN A 307 -3.72 -25.60 13.26
CA GLN A 307 -2.48 -24.94 13.65
C GLN A 307 -2.35 -23.54 13.03
N ASP A 308 -2.69 -23.40 11.75
CA ASP A 308 -2.67 -22.13 11.02
C ASP A 308 -3.59 -21.08 11.66
N GLY A 309 -4.77 -21.49 12.13
CA GLY A 309 -5.71 -20.64 12.85
C GLY A 309 -5.19 -20.22 14.22
N ARG A 310 -4.52 -21.12 14.96
CA ARG A 310 -3.83 -20.77 16.22
C ARG A 310 -2.69 -19.79 16.00
N ASP A 311 -1.84 -20.01 15.00
CA ASP A 311 -0.72 -19.13 14.67
C ASP A 311 -1.22 -17.74 14.19
N LEU A 312 -2.28 -17.71 13.39
CA LEU A 312 -2.97 -16.49 12.97
C LEU A 312 -3.55 -15.70 14.15
N LEU A 313 -4.30 -16.35 15.05
CA LEU A 313 -4.89 -15.70 16.22
C LEU A 313 -3.84 -15.26 17.24
N TRP A 314 -2.75 -16.01 17.39
CA TRP A 314 -1.60 -15.59 18.18
C TRP A 314 -0.99 -14.29 17.62
N LEU A 315 -0.80 -14.20 16.30
CA LEU A 315 -0.26 -13.00 15.65
C LEU A 315 -1.23 -11.81 15.80
N CYS A 316 -2.53 -12.01 15.59
CA CYS A 316 -3.55 -10.97 15.74
C CYS A 316 -3.53 -10.37 17.17
N ARG A 317 -3.38 -11.21 18.20
CA ARG A 317 -3.25 -10.76 19.59
C ARG A 317 -1.97 -9.93 19.78
N LYS A 318 -0.82 -10.40 19.28
CA LYS A 318 0.45 -9.66 19.36
C LYS A 318 0.41 -8.30 18.67
N ILE A 319 -0.29 -8.18 17.54
CA ILE A 319 -0.49 -6.90 16.84
C ILE A 319 -1.39 -5.98 17.67
N SER A 320 -2.48 -6.51 18.24
CA SER A 320 -3.39 -5.76 19.11
C SER A 320 -2.69 -5.25 20.38
N ASP A 321 -1.98 -6.13 21.09
CA ASP A 321 -1.16 -5.81 22.27
C ASP A 321 -0.16 -4.68 21.97
N LEU A 322 0.55 -4.76 20.84
CA LEU A 322 1.52 -3.75 20.42
C LEU A 322 0.84 -2.43 20.06
N SER A 323 -0.26 -2.48 19.31
CA SER A 323 -1.00 -1.27 18.93
C SER A 323 -1.55 -0.54 20.14
N SER A 324 -2.09 -1.25 21.13
CA SER A 324 -2.57 -0.64 22.39
C SER A 324 -1.42 -0.06 23.20
N TYR A 325 -0.27 -0.73 23.25
CA TYR A 325 0.94 -0.23 23.92
C TYR A 325 1.53 1.03 23.26
N LEU A 326 1.58 1.09 21.93
CA LEU A 326 2.25 2.18 21.18
C LEU A 326 1.35 3.36 20.83
N LEU A 327 0.06 3.11 20.54
CA LEU A 327 -0.88 4.13 20.06
C LEU A 327 -1.90 4.57 21.13
N GLY A 328 -2.00 3.81 22.22
CA GLY A 328 -2.99 4.00 23.28
C GLY A 328 -4.41 3.60 22.87
N GLU A 329 -5.25 3.27 23.86
CA GLU A 329 -6.65 2.88 23.63
C GLU A 329 -7.51 4.03 23.05
N ASN A 330 -7.08 5.27 23.25
CA ASN A 330 -7.84 6.49 22.91
C ASN A 330 -7.50 7.12 21.54
N GLN A 331 -6.77 6.40 20.67
CA GLN A 331 -6.64 6.77 19.24
C GLN A 331 -7.40 5.82 18.31
N ASN A 332 -8.67 5.55 18.65
CA ASN A 332 -9.69 5.72 17.63
C ASN A 332 -9.63 7.19 17.20
N PRO A 333 -9.12 7.56 16.00
CA PRO A 333 -9.38 8.90 15.49
C PRO A 333 -10.90 9.06 15.54
N THR A 334 -11.38 10.23 16.01
CA THR A 334 -12.81 10.59 16.03
C THR A 334 -13.46 10.02 14.79
N LEU A 335 -14.28 8.99 14.96
CA LEU A 335 -14.76 8.15 13.87
C LEU A 335 -15.51 9.06 12.89
N ALA A 336 -14.80 9.51 11.86
CA ALA A 336 -15.37 9.96 10.60
C ALA A 336 -16.04 8.68 10.10
N THR A 337 -17.32 8.56 10.48
CA THR A 337 -18.00 7.28 10.65
C THR A 337 -17.66 6.38 9.49
N ASP A 338 -17.00 5.24 9.75
CA ASP A 338 -16.50 4.38 8.67
C ASP A 338 -17.69 3.72 7.97
N TYR A 339 -18.29 4.49 7.06
CA TYR A 339 -19.36 4.03 6.21
C TYR A 339 -18.84 3.00 5.20
N GLY A 340 -17.52 2.87 5.05
CA GLY A 340 -16.84 2.01 4.09
C GLY A 340 -17.27 0.55 4.23
N ILE A 341 -17.23 -0.03 5.45
CA ILE A 341 -17.78 -1.38 5.69
C ILE A 341 -18.55 -1.46 7.01
N MET A 342 -19.83 -1.80 6.89
CA MET A 342 -20.73 -1.98 8.04
C MET A 342 -21.39 -3.37 8.08
N GLU A 343 -21.41 -3.95 9.28
CA GLU A 343 -22.23 -5.11 9.64
C GLU A 343 -23.67 -4.62 9.82
N VAL A 344 -24.63 -5.18 9.09
CA VAL A 344 -26.06 -4.83 9.16
C VAL A 344 -26.90 -6.05 9.52
N SER A 345 -28.08 -5.84 10.12
CA SER A 345 -28.97 -6.96 10.40
C SER A 345 -29.51 -7.57 9.09
N ASP A 346 -29.66 -8.89 9.14
CA ASP A 346 -30.16 -9.72 8.04
C ASP A 346 -31.49 -9.18 7.44
N ASP A 347 -32.39 -8.66 8.28
CA ASP A 347 -33.68 -8.06 7.88
C ASP A 347 -33.54 -6.79 7.02
N GLN A 348 -32.43 -6.05 7.14
CA GLN A 348 -32.19 -4.85 6.32
C GLN A 348 -31.67 -5.20 4.93
N ILE A 349 -30.93 -6.31 4.79
CA ILE A 349 -30.26 -6.69 3.54
C ILE A 349 -31.12 -7.63 2.69
N TYR A 350 -31.78 -8.63 3.29
CA TYR A 350 -32.55 -9.66 2.57
C TYR A 350 -33.70 -9.14 1.68
N PRO A 351 -34.54 -8.16 2.08
CA PRO A 351 -35.71 -7.76 1.29
C PRO A 351 -35.40 -7.25 -0.11
N THR A 352 -34.15 -6.85 -0.36
CA THR A 352 -33.69 -6.34 -1.65
C THR A 352 -32.49 -7.14 -2.20
N TYR A 353 -32.13 -8.29 -1.62
CA TYR A 353 -30.96 -9.08 -2.02
C TYR A 353 -31.31 -10.06 -3.13
N TYR A 354 -30.74 -9.84 -4.32
CA TYR A 354 -31.04 -10.61 -5.53
C TYR A 354 -30.84 -12.13 -5.36
N TYR A 355 -29.77 -12.54 -4.68
CA TYR A 355 -29.45 -13.95 -4.44
C TYR A 355 -30.10 -14.54 -3.18
N TYR A 356 -31.09 -13.88 -2.56
CA TYR A 356 -31.73 -14.31 -1.30
C TYR A 356 -32.17 -15.79 -1.31
N LYS A 357 -32.83 -16.25 -2.37
CA LYS A 357 -33.26 -17.66 -2.50
C LYS A 357 -32.08 -18.64 -2.44
N LYS A 358 -30.94 -18.31 -3.07
CA LYS A 358 -29.72 -19.14 -3.04
C LYS A 358 -29.04 -19.09 -1.68
N ALA A 359 -28.92 -17.89 -1.08
CA ALA A 359 -28.32 -17.72 0.25
C ALA A 359 -29.08 -18.51 1.33
N LYS A 360 -30.42 -18.48 1.30
CA LYS A 360 -31.30 -19.23 2.21
C LYS A 360 -31.27 -20.75 1.99
N ALA A 361 -31.01 -21.21 0.76
CA ALA A 361 -30.86 -22.64 0.47
C ALA A 361 -29.56 -23.22 1.02
N LEU A 362 -28.48 -22.42 1.10
CA LEU A 362 -27.21 -22.84 1.68
C LEU A 362 -27.30 -22.89 3.21
N ARG A 363 -27.50 -24.09 3.77
CA ARG A 363 -27.61 -24.36 5.21
C ARG A 363 -26.26 -24.58 5.89
N GLU A 364 -25.32 -25.21 5.19
CA GLU A 364 -23.99 -25.53 5.69
C GLU A 364 -22.92 -24.82 4.85
N SER A 365 -21.82 -24.43 5.50
CA SER A 365 -20.67 -23.82 4.85
C SER A 365 -19.52 -24.84 4.81
N PRO A 366 -18.90 -25.10 3.67
CA PRO A 366 -17.66 -25.86 3.60
C PRO A 366 -16.57 -25.27 4.50
N PHE A 367 -15.75 -26.12 5.10
CA PHE A 367 -14.60 -25.71 5.90
C PHE A 367 -13.64 -24.80 5.11
N GLY A 368 -13.06 -23.81 5.79
CA GLY A 368 -12.22 -22.75 5.24
C GLY A 368 -13.00 -21.60 4.59
N ARG A 369 -14.27 -21.78 4.22
CA ARG A 369 -15.05 -20.73 3.53
C ARG A 369 -15.34 -19.54 4.44
N ILE A 370 -15.67 -19.75 5.72
CA ILE A 370 -15.98 -18.63 6.61
C ILE A 370 -14.70 -17.87 6.95
N LYS A 371 -13.59 -18.57 7.19
CA LYS A 371 -12.27 -17.95 7.32
C LYS A 371 -11.95 -17.07 6.10
N SER A 372 -12.11 -17.58 4.89
CA SER A 372 -11.89 -16.81 3.66
C SER A 372 -12.77 -15.55 3.56
N LEU A 373 -14.05 -15.63 3.94
CA LEU A 373 -14.95 -14.48 3.96
C LEU A 373 -14.55 -13.44 5.01
N ILE A 374 -14.04 -13.87 6.17
CA ILE A 374 -13.48 -12.97 7.18
C ILE A 374 -12.22 -12.30 6.63
N THR A 375 -11.31 -13.03 5.98
CA THR A 375 -10.11 -12.46 5.33
C THR A 375 -10.49 -11.43 4.25
N GLU A 376 -11.50 -11.69 3.42
CA GLU A 376 -11.99 -10.70 2.44
C GLU A 376 -12.53 -9.42 3.10
N ILE A 377 -13.41 -9.52 4.12
CA ILE A 377 -13.92 -8.35 4.86
C ILE A 377 -12.77 -7.58 5.53
N THR A 378 -11.77 -8.31 6.03
CA THR A 378 -10.57 -7.78 6.67
C THR A 378 -9.74 -6.96 5.70
N THR A 379 -9.41 -7.51 4.53
CA THR A 379 -8.70 -6.81 3.44
C THR A 379 -9.49 -5.60 2.92
N LEU A 380 -10.80 -5.75 2.73
CA LEU A 380 -11.66 -4.65 2.30
C LEU A 380 -11.66 -3.50 3.34
N LYS A 381 -11.67 -3.79 4.66
CA LYS A 381 -11.76 -2.76 5.70
C LYS A 381 -10.59 -1.77 5.75
N THR A 382 -9.43 -2.13 5.19
CA THR A 382 -8.26 -1.24 5.12
C THR A 382 -7.87 -0.86 3.69
N GLY A 383 -8.21 -1.67 2.69
CA GLY A 383 -7.82 -1.45 1.30
C GLY A 383 -8.86 -0.76 0.41
N LEU A 384 -10.09 -0.52 0.87
CA LEU A 384 -11.12 0.13 0.06
C LEU A 384 -10.77 1.58 -0.30
N SER A 385 -10.95 1.93 -1.58
CA SER A 385 -10.85 3.29 -2.09
C SER A 385 -12.04 4.14 -1.64
N SER A 386 -11.82 5.46 -1.50
CA SER A 386 -12.88 6.40 -1.18
C SER A 386 -13.97 6.39 -2.25
N GLY A 387 -15.23 6.23 -1.83
CA GLY A 387 -16.38 6.17 -2.74
C GLY A 387 -16.95 4.77 -2.95
N ILE A 388 -16.29 3.72 -2.45
CA ILE A 388 -16.85 2.37 -2.37
C ILE A 388 -17.34 2.10 -0.96
N TYR A 389 -18.58 1.63 -0.82
CA TYR A 389 -19.20 1.31 0.47
C TYR A 389 -19.83 -0.09 0.43
N VAL A 390 -19.72 -0.82 1.55
CA VAL A 390 -20.08 -2.23 1.68
C VAL A 390 -20.96 -2.45 2.91
N LYS A 391 -22.04 -3.20 2.73
CA LYS A 391 -22.90 -3.66 3.82
C LYS A 391 -23.04 -5.17 3.74
N HIS A 392 -22.71 -5.87 4.82
CA HIS A 392 -22.80 -7.33 4.91
C HIS A 392 -23.70 -7.79 6.05
N GLY A 393 -24.35 -8.94 5.90
CA GLY A 393 -25.20 -9.52 6.94
C GLY A 393 -24.42 -9.85 8.22
N SER A 394 -25.07 -9.66 9.37
CA SER A 394 -24.53 -9.97 10.70
C SER A 394 -24.41 -11.47 10.96
N SER A 395 -25.30 -12.26 10.36
CA SER A 395 -25.32 -13.73 10.48
C SER A 395 -24.66 -14.42 9.29
N ARG A 396 -24.53 -13.73 8.15
CA ARG A 396 -24.12 -14.29 6.86
C ARG A 396 -23.14 -13.38 6.13
N LEU A 397 -21.85 -13.66 6.30
CA LEU A 397 -20.75 -12.90 5.68
C LEU A 397 -20.73 -13.04 4.15
N ASP A 398 -21.34 -14.08 3.59
CA ASP A 398 -21.51 -14.28 2.15
C ASP A 398 -22.67 -13.48 1.53
N VAL A 399 -23.40 -12.71 2.34
CA VAL A 399 -24.47 -11.82 1.91
C VAL A 399 -23.93 -10.39 2.03
N MET A 400 -23.29 -9.94 0.95
CA MET A 400 -22.73 -8.60 0.82
C MET A 400 -23.49 -7.78 -0.23
N LYS A 401 -23.56 -6.48 -0.01
CA LYS A 401 -23.96 -5.48 -1.00
C LYS A 401 -22.95 -4.36 -1.06
N PHE A 402 -22.76 -3.85 -2.26
CA PHE A 402 -21.81 -2.79 -2.59
C PHE A 402 -22.57 -1.61 -3.20
N ILE A 403 -22.10 -0.40 -2.95
CA ILE A 403 -22.44 0.80 -3.72
C ILE A 403 -21.12 1.50 -4.06
N ILE A 404 -20.97 1.87 -5.33
CA ILE A 404 -19.77 2.52 -5.86
C ILE A 404 -20.21 3.87 -6.41
N VAL A 405 -19.62 4.93 -5.86
CA VAL A 405 -19.72 6.28 -6.42
C VAL A 405 -18.81 6.35 -7.65
N GLY A 406 -19.31 6.93 -8.75
CA GLY A 406 -18.51 7.10 -9.97
C GLY A 406 -17.22 7.90 -9.68
N PRO A 407 -16.05 7.44 -10.16
CA PRO A 407 -14.77 8.13 -9.94
C PRO A 407 -14.72 9.46 -10.70
N GLU A 408 -13.89 10.38 -10.20
CA GLU A 408 -13.57 11.64 -10.91
C GLU A 408 -12.34 11.51 -11.81
N VAL A 409 -11.45 10.56 -11.50
CA VAL A 409 -10.23 10.26 -12.25
C VAL A 409 -10.02 8.74 -12.20
N VAL A 410 -9.60 8.16 -13.32
CA VAL A 410 -9.37 6.72 -13.48
C VAL A 410 -7.88 6.43 -13.32
N CYS A 411 -7.52 5.57 -12.38
CA CYS A 411 -6.12 5.12 -12.22
C CYS A 411 -5.72 4.13 -13.33
N LEU A 412 -5.40 4.66 -14.51
CA LEU A 412 -4.91 3.89 -15.66
C LEU A 412 -3.42 3.54 -15.50
N SER A 413 -3.12 2.45 -14.79
CA SER A 413 -1.75 1.88 -14.73
C SER A 413 -1.69 0.35 -14.73
N LEU A 414 -2.82 -0.36 -14.88
CA LEU A 414 -2.90 -1.82 -14.75
C LEU A 414 -3.82 -2.51 -15.79
N LEU A 415 -3.86 -2.00 -17.03
CA LEU A 415 -4.78 -2.53 -18.05
C LEU A 415 -4.12 -2.81 -19.40
N GLY A 416 -3.76 -4.08 -19.60
CA GLY A 416 -3.70 -4.70 -20.92
C GLY A 416 -5.11 -5.15 -21.36
N THR A 417 -5.42 -4.96 -22.64
CA THR A 417 -6.78 -5.10 -23.18
C THR A 417 -7.26 -6.54 -23.32
N PHE A 418 -8.22 -6.92 -22.45
CA PHE A 418 -9.27 -7.92 -22.67
C PHE A 418 -8.95 -9.19 -23.50
N ASP A 419 -8.10 -10.05 -22.91
CA ASP A 419 -8.59 -11.34 -22.42
C ASP A 419 -8.17 -11.45 -20.95
N GLY A 420 -9.13 -11.34 -20.02
CA GLY A 420 -8.86 -11.06 -18.61
C GLY A 420 -8.27 -12.22 -17.83
N GLU A 421 -7.55 -11.91 -16.74
CA GLU A 421 -7.09 -12.93 -15.80
C GLU A 421 -8.29 -13.69 -15.20
N GLN A 422 -8.26 -15.02 -15.30
CA GLN A 422 -9.28 -15.87 -14.67
C GLN A 422 -9.17 -15.80 -13.15
N TRP A 423 -10.31 -15.95 -12.45
CA TRP A 423 -10.35 -16.04 -10.99
C TRP A 423 -9.45 -17.17 -10.49
N ARG A 424 -8.49 -16.83 -9.62
CA ARG A 424 -7.55 -17.78 -8.99
C ARG A 424 -7.92 -17.97 -7.52
N PRO A 425 -8.45 -19.15 -7.11
CA PRO A 425 -8.76 -19.43 -5.72
C PRO A 425 -7.57 -19.18 -4.79
N GLY A 426 -7.78 -18.38 -3.74
CA GLY A 426 -6.74 -18.03 -2.77
C GLY A 426 -5.69 -17.01 -3.25
N GLN A 427 -5.89 -16.37 -4.40
CA GLN A 427 -5.06 -15.26 -4.89
C GLN A 427 -5.91 -14.04 -5.30
N SER A 428 -7.02 -14.28 -5.99
CA SER A 428 -7.97 -13.23 -6.36
C SER A 428 -8.80 -12.80 -5.15
N THR A 429 -9.08 -11.50 -5.03
CA THR A 429 -9.87 -10.93 -3.91
C THR A 429 -11.07 -10.10 -4.38
N ILE A 430 -12.07 -9.91 -3.50
CA ILE A 430 -13.20 -9.01 -3.75
C ILE A 430 -12.70 -7.58 -3.94
N LEU A 431 -11.68 -7.15 -3.19
CA LEU A 431 -11.08 -5.82 -3.34
C LEU A 431 -10.53 -5.60 -4.76
N GLN A 432 -9.81 -6.57 -5.32
CA GLN A 432 -9.33 -6.50 -6.71
C GLN A 432 -10.47 -6.39 -7.71
N VAL A 433 -11.58 -7.11 -7.51
CA VAL A 433 -12.77 -7.01 -8.38
C VAL A 433 -13.39 -5.61 -8.29
N LEU A 434 -13.51 -5.02 -7.10
CA LEU A 434 -14.07 -3.68 -6.91
C LEU A 434 -13.19 -2.59 -7.53
N ILE A 435 -11.87 -2.66 -7.35
CA ILE A 435 -10.90 -1.76 -8.00
C ILE A 435 -10.96 -1.95 -9.53
N SER A 436 -11.08 -3.18 -10.01
CA SER A 436 -11.21 -3.50 -11.44
C SER A 436 -12.48 -2.91 -12.06
N ILE A 437 -13.61 -2.95 -11.35
CA ILE A 437 -14.86 -2.28 -11.77
C ILE A 437 -14.66 -0.77 -11.86
N GLN A 438 -14.04 -0.17 -10.83
CA GLN A 438 -13.77 1.27 -10.80
C GLN A 438 -12.81 1.72 -11.92
N ALA A 439 -11.80 0.92 -12.25
CA ALA A 439 -10.79 1.24 -13.25
C ALA A 439 -11.20 0.94 -14.70
N MET A 440 -11.87 -0.20 -14.96
CA MET A 440 -12.25 -0.60 -16.31
C MET A 440 -13.62 -0.07 -16.73
N ILE A 441 -14.64 -0.17 -15.86
CA ILE A 441 -16.04 0.04 -16.26
C ILE A 441 -16.41 1.51 -16.16
N PHE A 442 -16.02 2.18 -15.07
CA PHE A 442 -16.28 3.60 -14.86
C PHE A 442 -15.13 4.48 -15.38
N CYS A 443 -14.77 4.29 -16.66
CA CYS A 443 -13.73 5.08 -17.32
C CYS A 443 -14.26 6.37 -17.98
N GLU A 444 -13.35 7.28 -18.39
CA GLU A 444 -13.72 8.58 -19.00
C GLU A 444 -14.40 8.45 -20.37
N ASP A 445 -14.05 7.40 -21.13
CA ASP A 445 -14.64 7.11 -22.45
C ASP A 445 -15.12 5.66 -22.52
N PRO A 446 -16.29 5.34 -21.92
CA PRO A 446 -16.81 3.98 -21.80
C PRO A 446 -17.13 3.31 -23.14
N ALA A 447 -17.21 4.06 -24.24
CA ALA A 447 -17.37 3.50 -25.58
C ALA A 447 -16.19 2.61 -25.99
N ASN A 448 -14.96 2.90 -25.52
CA ASN A 448 -13.77 2.10 -25.82
C ASN A 448 -13.77 0.71 -25.19
N ASN A 449 -14.69 0.42 -24.26
CA ASN A 449 -14.88 -0.91 -23.67
C ASN A 449 -15.70 -1.85 -24.55
N ILE A 450 -16.32 -1.36 -25.63
CA ILE A 450 -17.12 -2.15 -26.56
C ILE A 450 -16.18 -2.75 -27.61
N ARG A 451 -16.02 -4.09 -27.66
CA ARG A 451 -15.26 -4.73 -28.76
C ARG A 451 -15.89 -4.35 -30.10
N PRO A 452 -15.13 -3.88 -31.10
CA PRO A 452 -15.69 -3.64 -32.43
C PRO A 452 -16.14 -4.98 -33.04
N THR A 453 -17.44 -5.09 -33.33
CA THR A 453 -17.94 -6.13 -34.23
C THR A 453 -17.28 -5.95 -35.59
N THR A 454 -16.80 -7.05 -36.17
CA THR A 454 -15.98 -7.10 -37.38
C THR A 454 -16.53 -6.23 -38.52
N GLY A 455 -15.74 -5.24 -38.96
CA GLY A 455 -15.91 -4.57 -40.25
C GLY A 455 -16.21 -3.06 -40.24
N GLU A 456 -16.60 -2.47 -39.11
CA GLU A 456 -16.92 -1.03 -39.07
C GLU A 456 -15.77 -0.15 -38.56
N ASN A 457 -15.21 0.70 -39.44
CA ASN A 457 -14.12 1.62 -39.12
C ASN A 457 -14.56 2.94 -38.43
N ASP A 458 -15.87 3.18 -38.25
CA ASP A 458 -16.42 4.42 -37.68
C ASP A 458 -16.54 4.39 -36.15
N VAL A 459 -15.43 4.13 -35.46
CA VAL A 459 -15.41 4.01 -33.99
C VAL A 459 -15.41 5.39 -33.31
N TRP A 460 -14.64 6.36 -33.82
CA TRP A 460 -14.41 7.64 -33.11
C TRP A 460 -15.64 8.55 -33.01
N PHE A 461 -16.47 8.63 -34.06
CA PHE A 461 -17.66 9.51 -34.08
C PHE A 461 -18.82 9.00 -33.20
N LYS A 462 -18.83 7.71 -32.84
CA LYS A 462 -19.87 7.12 -31.98
C LYS A 462 -19.65 7.42 -30.48
N ASN A 463 -18.42 7.72 -30.05
CA ASN A 463 -18.07 7.87 -28.62
C ASN A 463 -18.73 9.08 -27.95
N MET A 464 -18.76 10.25 -28.59
CA MET A 464 -19.17 11.49 -27.90
C MET A 464 -20.69 11.58 -27.62
N SER A 465 -21.53 11.09 -28.53
CA SER A 465 -22.99 11.01 -28.32
C SER A 465 -23.36 9.91 -27.32
N PHE A 466 -22.61 8.80 -27.31
CA PHE A 466 -22.71 7.77 -26.30
C PHE A 466 -22.42 8.33 -24.90
N ASN A 467 -21.30 9.03 -24.70
CA ASN A 467 -20.94 9.60 -23.41
C ASN A 467 -21.94 10.66 -22.93
N GLN A 468 -22.50 11.48 -23.83
CA GLN A 468 -23.59 12.40 -23.50
C GLN A 468 -24.88 11.67 -23.06
N SER A 469 -25.22 10.55 -23.70
CA SER A 469 -26.32 9.68 -23.25
C SER A 469 -26.04 9.10 -21.86
N ILE A 470 -24.83 8.61 -21.60
CA ILE A 470 -24.41 8.10 -20.29
C ILE A 470 -24.50 9.19 -19.22
N HIS A 471 -24.06 10.43 -19.48
CA HIS A 471 -24.24 11.55 -18.53
C HIS A 471 -25.72 11.76 -18.15
N GLY A 472 -26.62 11.76 -19.14
CA GLY A 472 -28.07 11.87 -18.91
C GLY A 472 -28.63 10.74 -18.04
N HIS A 473 -28.20 9.50 -18.29
CA HIS A 473 -28.58 8.34 -17.48
C HIS A 473 -27.99 8.41 -16.06
N THR A 474 -26.75 8.85 -15.89
CA THR A 474 -26.11 9.03 -14.58
C THR A 474 -26.86 10.06 -13.73
N ILE A 475 -27.30 11.18 -14.31
CA ILE A 475 -28.10 12.17 -13.57
C ILE A 475 -29.48 11.60 -13.22
N LYS A 476 -30.20 11.00 -14.18
CA LYS A 476 -31.56 10.49 -13.96
C LYS A 476 -31.59 9.30 -12.99
N LEU A 477 -30.88 8.23 -13.34
CA LEU A 477 -30.92 6.95 -12.65
C LEU A 477 -29.90 6.84 -11.51
N GLY A 478 -28.76 7.54 -11.60
CA GLY A 478 -27.68 7.50 -10.61
C GLY A 478 -27.76 8.58 -9.54
N MET A 479 -28.43 9.72 -9.80
CA MET A 479 -28.56 10.83 -8.85
C MET A 479 -30.01 11.11 -8.45
N LEU A 480 -30.86 11.51 -9.39
CA LEU A 480 -32.23 11.98 -9.12
C LEU A 480 -33.10 10.89 -8.50
N ASP A 481 -33.11 9.67 -9.04
CA ASP A 481 -33.93 8.59 -8.48
C ASP A 481 -33.43 8.11 -7.11
N TRP A 482 -32.11 8.15 -6.85
CA TRP A 482 -31.53 7.85 -5.53
C TRP A 482 -31.85 8.91 -4.49
N MET A 483 -31.91 10.20 -4.87
CA MET A 483 -32.38 11.27 -3.97
C MET A 483 -33.90 11.24 -3.77
N ARG A 484 -34.68 10.89 -4.80
CA ARG A 484 -36.15 10.82 -4.74
C ARG A 484 -36.63 9.66 -3.86
N LYS A 485 -35.99 8.50 -3.97
CA LYS A 485 -36.36 7.27 -3.25
C LYS A 485 -35.13 6.48 -2.82
N PRO A 486 -34.32 7.00 -1.87
CA PRO A 486 -33.13 6.31 -1.40
C PRO A 486 -33.49 4.92 -0.85
N PRO A 487 -32.82 3.84 -1.29
CA PRO A 487 -33.01 2.52 -0.72
C PRO A 487 -32.71 2.57 0.79
N ARG A 488 -33.61 2.03 1.63
CA ARG A 488 -33.47 2.11 3.11
C ARG A 488 -32.09 1.69 3.62
N LEU A 489 -31.52 0.64 3.00
CA LEU A 489 -30.20 0.12 3.32
C LEU A 489 -29.05 1.11 3.08
N TRP A 490 -29.21 2.07 2.15
CA TRP A 490 -28.14 2.99 1.70
C TRP A 490 -28.43 4.46 1.99
N LYS A 491 -29.55 4.78 2.65
CA LYS A 491 -30.00 6.17 2.87
C LYS A 491 -28.93 7.02 3.56
N ASP A 492 -28.23 6.46 4.53
CA ASP A 492 -27.11 7.07 5.24
C ASP A 492 -25.95 7.47 4.31
N VAL A 493 -25.51 6.55 3.44
CA VAL A 493 -24.43 6.80 2.46
C VAL A 493 -24.87 7.83 1.40
N VAL A 494 -26.12 7.72 0.94
CA VAL A 494 -26.73 8.62 -0.05
C VAL A 494 -26.82 10.04 0.50
N ASP A 495 -27.40 10.20 1.70
CA ASP A 495 -27.59 11.50 2.33
C ASP A 495 -26.25 12.17 2.65
N LEU A 496 -25.22 11.40 3.06
CA LEU A 496 -23.86 11.91 3.25
C LEU A 496 -23.21 12.36 1.94
N HIS A 497 -23.31 11.53 0.89
CA HIS A 497 -22.69 11.80 -0.40
C HIS A 497 -23.22 13.10 -1.01
N PHE A 498 -24.53 13.29 -1.07
CA PHE A 498 -25.13 14.49 -1.67
C PHE A 498 -24.94 15.74 -0.81
N LYS A 499 -24.93 15.64 0.53
CA LYS A 499 -24.54 16.77 1.42
C LYS A 499 -23.11 17.23 1.17
N ARG A 500 -22.16 16.29 1.09
CA ARG A 500 -20.73 16.62 0.94
C ARG A 500 -20.38 17.13 -0.45
N ASN A 501 -21.03 16.61 -1.49
CA ASN A 501 -20.61 16.82 -2.87
C ASN A 501 -21.59 17.65 -3.72
N GLY A 502 -22.75 18.06 -3.22
CA GLY A 502 -23.82 18.70 -4.01
C GLY A 502 -23.35 19.88 -4.87
N ASN A 503 -22.59 20.82 -4.30
CA ASN A 503 -22.02 21.95 -5.05
C ASN A 503 -21.09 21.51 -6.19
N LYS A 504 -20.28 20.48 -5.95
CA LYS A 504 -19.33 19.93 -6.94
C LYS A 504 -20.05 19.17 -8.05
N ILE A 505 -21.09 18.43 -7.71
CA ILE A 505 -21.97 17.75 -8.67
C ILE A 505 -22.61 18.77 -9.61
N LEU A 506 -23.16 19.86 -9.10
CA LEU A 506 -23.77 20.90 -9.93
C LEU A 506 -22.77 21.55 -10.91
N GLN A 507 -21.57 21.89 -10.43
CA GLN A 507 -20.48 22.40 -11.29
C GLN A 507 -20.08 21.41 -12.40
N THR A 508 -20.07 20.11 -12.12
CA THR A 508 -19.75 19.07 -13.10
C THR A 508 -20.88 18.91 -14.12
N VAL A 509 -22.14 18.88 -13.68
CA VAL A 509 -23.29 18.72 -14.59
C VAL A 509 -23.54 19.98 -15.44
N GLU A 510 -23.26 21.17 -14.91
CA GLU A 510 -23.26 22.42 -15.70
C GLU A 510 -22.22 22.37 -16.83
N LYS A 511 -21.00 21.86 -16.55
CA LYS A 511 -20.00 21.63 -17.62
C LYS A 511 -20.50 20.64 -18.66
N TRP A 512 -21.15 19.54 -18.26
CA TRP A 512 -21.78 18.59 -19.19
C TRP A 512 -22.91 19.23 -20.02
N ALA A 513 -23.71 20.12 -19.43
CA ALA A 513 -24.73 20.90 -20.13
C ALA A 513 -24.13 21.90 -21.15
N ALA A 514 -22.96 22.47 -20.86
CA ALA A 514 -22.26 23.41 -21.73
C ALA A 514 -21.51 22.75 -22.90
N MET A 515 -21.30 21.43 -22.88
CA MET A 515 -20.68 20.69 -23.98
C MET A 515 -21.55 20.78 -25.24
N LYS A 516 -21.03 21.41 -26.30
CA LYS A 516 -21.75 21.55 -27.58
C LYS A 516 -22.06 20.19 -28.18
N GLN A 517 -23.33 19.92 -28.45
CA GLN A 517 -23.74 18.85 -29.36
C GLN A 517 -23.26 19.20 -30.77
N LYS A 518 -22.24 18.50 -31.27
CA LYS A 518 -21.95 18.46 -32.71
C LYS A 518 -22.86 17.40 -33.30
N GLY A 519 -23.96 17.83 -33.92
CA GLY A 519 -24.90 16.93 -34.57
C GLY A 519 -24.24 16.18 -35.72
N VAL A 520 -24.37 14.85 -35.73
CA VAL A 520 -24.11 13.97 -36.86
C VAL A 520 -25.34 13.06 -37.01
N GLY A 521 -25.68 12.71 -38.25
CA GLY A 521 -27.02 12.23 -38.63
C GLY A 521 -27.51 10.94 -38.00
N MET A 522 -28.82 10.73 -38.11
CA MET A 522 -29.57 9.58 -37.61
C MET A 522 -29.00 8.23 -38.09
N TYR A 523 -28.65 7.34 -37.15
CA TYR A 523 -29.19 5.97 -37.17
C TYR A 523 -29.08 5.27 -35.80
N THR A 524 -30.21 4.85 -35.23
CA THR A 524 -30.30 3.69 -34.33
C THR A 524 -31.68 3.04 -34.50
N PRO A 525 -31.78 1.78 -34.91
CA PRO A 525 -33.05 1.06 -34.88
C PRO A 525 -33.36 0.61 -33.45
N GLY A 526 -34.59 0.85 -32.99
CA GLY A 526 -35.19 0.02 -31.92
C GLY A 526 -34.84 0.34 -30.46
N SER A 527 -34.70 1.60 -30.06
CA SER A 527 -35.01 1.99 -28.67
C SER A 527 -35.41 3.47 -28.59
N SER A 528 -36.27 3.82 -27.63
CA SER A 528 -36.82 5.17 -27.46
C SER A 528 -35.73 6.18 -27.09
N GLN A 529 -35.35 7.02 -28.06
CA GLN A 529 -34.32 8.07 -27.90
C GLN A 529 -34.81 9.29 -27.08
N GLU A 530 -35.40 9.04 -25.92
CA GLU A 530 -35.47 10.00 -24.81
C GLU A 530 -34.21 9.91 -23.93
N ALA A 531 -33.03 9.88 -24.57
CA ALA A 531 -31.77 10.03 -23.86
C ALA A 531 -31.82 11.36 -23.10
N ALA A 532 -31.82 11.27 -21.77
CA ALA A 532 -32.33 12.35 -20.93
C ALA A 532 -31.41 13.58 -21.00
N ASN A 533 -31.82 14.58 -21.79
CA ASN A 533 -31.01 15.75 -22.10
C ASN A 533 -30.57 16.45 -20.80
N VAL A 534 -29.26 16.53 -20.58
CA VAL A 534 -28.62 17.10 -19.39
C VAL A 534 -29.16 18.51 -19.07
N LYS A 535 -29.38 19.36 -20.09
CA LYS A 535 -29.95 20.70 -19.91
C LYS A 535 -31.37 20.69 -19.33
N LYS A 536 -32.18 19.66 -19.64
CA LYS A 536 -33.54 19.50 -19.10
C LYS A 536 -33.53 18.96 -17.66
N LEU A 537 -32.52 18.16 -17.29
CA LEU A 537 -32.40 17.58 -15.95
C LEU A 537 -31.74 18.53 -14.93
N LEU A 538 -30.95 19.51 -15.38
CA LEU A 538 -30.18 20.40 -14.50
C LEU A 538 -31.04 21.18 -13.47
N PRO A 539 -32.22 21.74 -13.82
CA PRO A 539 -33.05 22.44 -12.83
C PRO A 539 -33.62 21.50 -11.74
N ASP A 540 -34.06 20.30 -12.13
CA ASP A 540 -34.54 19.27 -11.21
C ASP A 540 -33.42 18.79 -10.28
N LEU A 541 -32.21 18.66 -10.81
CA LEU A 541 -31.01 18.30 -10.05
C LEU A 541 -30.63 19.38 -9.03
N GLN A 542 -30.68 20.66 -9.42
CA GLN A 542 -30.43 21.78 -8.50
C GLN A 542 -31.44 21.78 -7.35
N LYS A 543 -32.73 21.73 -7.66
CA LYS A 543 -33.82 21.67 -6.66
C LYS A 543 -33.76 20.43 -5.77
N ALA A 544 -33.20 19.32 -6.23
CA ALA A 544 -32.96 18.14 -5.42
C ALA A 544 -31.77 18.35 -4.46
N LEU A 545 -30.66 18.91 -4.94
CA LEU A 545 -29.44 19.11 -4.17
C LEU A 545 -29.52 20.29 -3.18
N GLU A 546 -30.36 21.30 -3.44
CA GLU A 546 -30.70 22.36 -2.48
C GLU A 546 -31.25 21.78 -1.16
N LYS A 547 -32.05 20.70 -1.22
CA LYS A 547 -32.54 19.97 -0.02
C LYS A 547 -31.44 19.28 0.77
N TYR A 548 -30.30 19.03 0.13
CA TYR A 548 -29.09 18.48 0.74
C TYR A 548 -28.10 19.58 1.17
N GLY A 549 -28.47 20.86 1.06
CA GLY A 549 -27.64 22.00 1.48
C GLY A 549 -26.68 22.52 0.40
N ALA A 550 -26.87 22.14 -0.87
CA ALA A 550 -26.14 22.78 -1.96
C ALA A 550 -26.55 24.25 -2.10
N THR A 551 -25.55 25.11 -2.28
CA THR A 551 -25.66 26.58 -2.41
C THR A 551 -25.23 27.09 -3.78
N TYR A 552 -24.68 26.22 -4.63
CA TYR A 552 -24.23 26.58 -5.97
C TYR A 552 -25.41 26.76 -6.94
N THR A 553 -25.58 27.96 -7.49
CA THR A 553 -26.56 28.26 -8.52
C THR A 553 -25.96 28.12 -9.92
N THR A 554 -26.61 27.34 -10.77
CA THR A 554 -26.17 27.12 -12.16
C THR A 554 -26.56 28.30 -13.05
N ARG A 555 -25.75 28.60 -14.07
CA ARG A 555 -25.99 29.67 -15.03
C ARG A 555 -26.93 29.18 -16.12
N CYS A 556 -28.20 29.57 -16.04
CA CYS A 556 -29.13 29.38 -17.15
C CYS A 556 -28.70 30.22 -18.37
N ASP A 557 -28.62 29.58 -19.54
CA ASP A 557 -28.50 30.26 -20.84
C ASP A 557 -29.76 31.12 -21.09
N GLY A 558 -29.76 32.37 -20.60
CA GLY A 558 -30.93 33.25 -20.69
C GLY A 558 -30.73 34.66 -20.13
N ASP A 559 -29.90 34.84 -19.09
CA ASP A 559 -29.67 36.17 -18.52
C ASP A 559 -28.45 36.85 -19.17
N SER A 560 -28.71 37.64 -20.22
CA SER A 560 -27.73 38.51 -20.88
C SER A 560 -27.76 39.94 -20.34
N THR A 561 -27.87 40.09 -19.01
CA THR A 561 -27.64 41.38 -18.36
C THR A 561 -26.17 41.79 -18.42
N LYS A 562 -25.91 42.89 -19.12
CA LYS A 562 -24.59 43.52 -19.22
C LYS A 562 -24.12 43.96 -17.83
N SER A 563 -23.01 43.39 -17.34
CA SER A 563 -22.20 44.03 -16.30
C SER A 563 -20.96 44.64 -16.94
N SER A 564 -20.92 45.97 -16.99
CA SER A 564 -19.79 46.76 -17.47
C SER A 564 -18.94 47.25 -16.30
N TYR A 565 -17.63 47.33 -16.52
CA TYR A 565 -16.56 47.72 -15.58
C TYR A 565 -16.21 46.66 -14.50
N GLY A 566 -14.95 46.47 -14.09
CA GLY A 566 -13.76 47.33 -14.31
C GLY A 566 -12.47 46.61 -14.72
N SER A 567 -11.47 47.43 -15.05
CA SER A 567 -10.19 47.11 -15.71
C SER A 567 -9.03 46.76 -14.75
N GLY A 568 -8.05 45.97 -15.21
CA GLY A 568 -6.75 45.71 -14.56
C GLY A 568 -6.80 44.67 -13.42
N VAL A 569 -5.79 43.82 -13.13
CA VAL A 569 -4.35 43.71 -13.51
C VAL A 569 -3.97 42.21 -13.49
N GLY A 570 -3.02 41.64 -14.25
CA GLY A 570 -2.12 42.18 -15.28
C GLY A 570 -0.89 41.31 -15.66
N TYR A 571 -0.61 40.20 -14.96
CA TYR A 571 0.55 39.30 -15.19
C TYR A 571 0.13 38.00 -15.90
N GLY A 572 0.95 37.30 -16.70
CA GLY A 572 2.30 37.56 -17.22
C GLY A 572 2.69 36.35 -18.10
N ARG A 573 3.03 36.55 -19.37
CA ARG A 573 3.06 35.47 -20.40
C ARG A 573 4.49 35.08 -20.76
N TYR A 574 4.92 33.87 -20.40
CA TYR A 574 6.13 33.25 -20.97
C TYR A 574 5.79 31.88 -21.57
N GLY A 575 5.89 31.82 -22.90
CA GLY A 575 5.75 30.61 -23.70
C GLY A 575 6.46 30.85 -25.02
N GLY A 576 7.70 30.37 -25.14
CA GLY A 576 8.57 30.65 -26.28
C GLY A 576 8.10 29.94 -27.55
N ALA A 577 8.21 30.64 -28.68
CA ALA A 577 8.00 30.06 -29.99
C ALA A 577 9.23 29.26 -30.45
N TYR A 578 9.00 28.10 -31.08
CA TYR A 578 10.02 27.42 -31.88
C TYR A 578 9.64 27.54 -33.37
N GLU A 579 10.31 28.44 -34.07
CA GLU A 579 10.22 28.54 -35.53
C GLU A 579 10.99 27.40 -36.20
N ARG A 580 10.37 26.74 -37.19
CA ARG A 580 11.07 25.82 -38.09
C ARG A 580 11.55 26.59 -39.32
N SER A 581 12.84 26.93 -39.33
CA SER A 581 13.49 27.40 -40.56
C SER A 581 13.72 26.25 -41.54
N ARG A 582 13.44 26.49 -42.83
CA ARG A 582 13.78 25.64 -43.97
C ARG A 582 14.84 26.33 -44.81
N ARG A 583 16.00 25.67 -44.99
CA ARG A 583 17.02 25.75 -46.06
C ARG A 583 18.22 24.94 -45.55
N GLY A 584 18.89 24.08 -46.31
CA GLY A 584 18.72 23.71 -47.71
C GLY A 584 20.09 23.49 -48.34
N TYR A 585 20.41 22.24 -48.71
CA TYR A 585 21.32 21.77 -49.76
C TYR A 585 21.02 20.29 -49.99
#